data_AF-A0A1Q8LB89-F1
#
_entry.id   AF-A0A1Q8LB89-F1
#
_cell.length_a   1.000
_cell.length_b   1.000
_cell.length_c   1.000
_cell.angle_alpha   90.00
_cell.angle_beta   90.00
_cell.angle_gamma   90.00
#
_symmetry.space_group_name_H-M   'P 1'
#
loop_
_entity.id
_entity.type
_entity.pdbx_description
1 polymer ?
#
loop_
_entity_poly.entity_id
_entity_poly.type
_entity_poly.pdbx_seq_one_letter_code
_entity_poly.pdbx_strand_id
1 'polypeptide(L)'
;MRSITRAGLRAIGLLAATGALCAAATVPAMADEPGTTWQPELSEGTGNGVVVSPDGARFDRSTAFGAPADEGDTESSADPAEVVPTGLLTLAPHTLDTPTREVDSRLVADTPHGSTASVDVRGKRAGGGWTEWIPAEGSRTELPEAVTEVQGRLVLTATGAADPTVREVTLTATPSAGAEGEPLTEAAPRSYSVFATREGLVGGTTANGHKIVNRDRFVALPSRRALSANGKTDYSVKVCAPNGRCAIAPVWDIGPWNTKDDYWNPSNERQMWKDLPQGVPQAAAARNGHNGGKDQFGRKVANPAGIDLGDGIFWDVLGLKDNSQVQVDYLWTGSQRLSAIRTEGAPDVQILARPETGAESVGIAVDATEVPVQCTSGAFVRIGDGQYLPTTAFAGLPGDVPACDAPAAPTPSDASAAGPTPAAPSAPGASAAPGGSAAPAASGGSTSPAASGGTAAPAASGGTAAQAAAGSAAPAAPAGPAASPAPGGSATSPAPGGSAGAAGSPAPAAPSAPAGAAPASPAPSPSGADRPGTGAPAAGGSTAGTPSPGPTPTPAPTSDVPDGASQAARVMPGSAQRAPSGTP
;
A
#
# COMPACT_ATOMS: atom_id res chain seq x y z
N MET A 1 -35.36 -16.65 -86.43
CA MET A 1 -35.24 -15.33 -87.11
C MET A 1 -36.45 -14.48 -86.73
N ARG A 2 -36.28 -13.17 -86.45
CA ARG A 2 -37.33 -12.15 -86.18
C ARG A 2 -38.17 -12.45 -84.91
N SER A 3 -38.16 -11.67 -83.82
CA SER A 3 -38.41 -10.21 -83.63
C SER A 3 -39.87 -9.87 -83.97
N ILE A 4 -40.69 -9.24 -83.09
CA ILE A 4 -40.71 -7.82 -82.64
C ILE A 4 -41.71 -7.73 -81.44
N THR A 5 -41.39 -7.21 -80.22
CA THR A 5 -41.61 -5.83 -79.69
C THR A 5 -43.00 -5.18 -79.98
N ARG A 6 -43.61 -4.23 -79.22
CA ARG A 6 -43.37 -3.43 -77.98
C ARG A 6 -44.78 -2.98 -77.46
N ALA A 7 -45.10 -3.04 -76.15
CA ALA A 7 -45.03 -1.95 -75.15
C ALA A 7 -46.09 -0.81 -75.20
N GLY A 8 -46.68 -0.50 -74.02
CA GLY A 8 -47.60 0.61 -73.71
C GLY A 8 -48.52 0.23 -72.53
N LEU A 9 -48.95 1.11 -71.61
CA LEU A 9 -48.60 2.51 -71.31
C LEU A 9 -48.74 2.73 -69.77
N ARG A 10 -48.09 3.73 -69.16
CA ARG A 10 -48.20 4.00 -67.71
C ARG A 10 -49.33 5.00 -67.40
N ALA A 11 -50.04 4.75 -66.29
CA ALA A 11 -50.79 5.77 -65.55
C ALA A 11 -50.01 6.19 -64.28
N ILE A 12 -50.23 7.40 -63.78
CA ILE A 12 -49.61 7.95 -62.57
C ILE A 12 -50.71 8.27 -61.56
N GLY A 13 -50.56 7.79 -60.32
CA GLY A 13 -51.53 7.98 -59.23
C GLY A 13 -51.33 9.28 -58.46
N LEU A 14 -52.37 9.72 -57.76
CA LEU A 14 -52.35 10.89 -56.87
C LEU A 14 -51.45 10.67 -55.65
N LEU A 15 -50.81 11.75 -55.18
CA LEU A 15 -50.16 11.79 -53.87
C LEU A 15 -51.22 11.93 -52.76
N ALA A 16 -51.05 11.16 -51.70
CA ALA A 16 -51.60 11.47 -50.37
C ALA A 16 -50.42 11.76 -49.44
N ALA A 17 -50.36 12.97 -48.88
CA ALA A 17 -49.24 13.43 -48.06
C ALA A 17 -49.50 13.14 -46.57
N THR A 18 -49.08 11.95 -46.10
CA THR A 18 -49.14 11.60 -44.68
C THR A 18 -47.98 12.25 -43.93
N GLY A 19 -48.24 13.38 -43.26
CA GLY A 19 -47.24 14.06 -42.43
C GLY A 19 -46.89 13.24 -41.19
N ALA A 20 -45.74 12.57 -41.21
CA ALA A 20 -45.20 11.86 -40.06
C ALA A 20 -44.71 12.88 -39.01
N LEU A 21 -45.50 13.09 -37.95
CA LEU A 21 -45.11 13.94 -36.84
C LEU A 21 -44.02 13.23 -36.03
N CYS A 22 -42.76 13.55 -36.32
CA CYS A 22 -41.63 13.13 -35.48
C CYS A 22 -41.74 13.84 -34.13
N ALA A 23 -42.40 13.19 -33.17
CA ALA A 23 -42.35 13.58 -31.78
C ALA A 23 -40.89 13.41 -31.31
N ALA A 24 -40.13 14.51 -31.36
CA ALA A 24 -38.83 14.57 -30.73
C ALA A 24 -39.06 14.38 -29.23
N ALA A 25 -38.76 13.18 -28.75
CA ALA A 25 -38.69 12.92 -27.32
C ALA A 25 -37.53 13.75 -26.78
N THR A 26 -37.85 14.94 -26.28
CA THR A 26 -36.96 15.70 -25.41
C THR A 26 -36.79 14.86 -24.16
N VAL A 27 -35.78 13.98 -24.17
CA VAL A 27 -35.23 13.43 -22.94
C VAL A 27 -34.98 14.63 -22.05
N PRO A 28 -35.65 14.76 -20.88
CA PRO A 28 -35.34 15.85 -19.99
C PRO A 28 -33.86 15.74 -19.68
N ALA A 29 -33.13 16.84 -19.78
CA ALA A 29 -31.81 16.89 -19.17
C ALA A 29 -32.03 16.55 -17.70
N MET A 30 -31.58 15.37 -17.28
CA MET A 30 -31.56 15.04 -15.87
C MET A 30 -30.65 16.09 -15.24
N ALA A 31 -31.21 16.90 -14.35
CA ALA A 31 -30.39 17.74 -13.51
C ALA A 31 -29.47 16.78 -12.74
N ASP A 32 -28.17 17.08 -12.72
CA ASP A 32 -27.23 16.31 -11.89
C ASP A 32 -27.79 16.29 -10.46
N GLU A 33 -28.05 15.08 -9.94
CA GLU A 33 -28.59 14.94 -8.60
C GLU A 33 -27.62 15.60 -7.61
N PRO A 34 -28.08 16.52 -6.74
CA PRO A 34 -27.19 17.36 -5.95
C PRO A 34 -26.36 16.49 -5.00
N GLY A 35 -25.04 16.54 -5.17
CA GLY A 35 -24.12 15.66 -4.44
C GLY A 35 -24.18 15.84 -2.93
N THR A 36 -24.13 14.71 -2.22
CA THR A 36 -24.15 14.67 -0.76
C THR A 36 -22.93 15.42 -0.23
N THR A 37 -23.16 16.56 0.42
CA THR A 37 -22.10 17.45 0.93
C THR A 37 -22.05 17.37 2.45
N TRP A 38 -20.87 17.15 3.02
CA TRP A 38 -20.67 17.09 4.47
C TRP A 38 -19.33 17.70 4.91
N GLN A 39 -19.24 18.05 6.18
CA GLN A 39 -18.01 18.50 6.84
C GLN A 39 -17.62 17.46 7.89
N PRO A 40 -16.52 16.69 7.72
CA PRO A 40 -16.03 15.80 8.76
C PRO A 40 -15.57 16.59 9.98
N GLU A 41 -15.98 16.17 11.17
CA GLU A 41 -15.53 16.78 12.43
C GLU A 41 -14.04 16.52 12.63
N LEU A 42 -13.23 17.60 12.61
CA LEU A 42 -11.78 17.49 12.72
C LEU A 42 -11.33 16.90 14.06
N SER A 43 -12.07 17.17 15.14
CA SER A 43 -11.74 16.69 16.49
C SER A 43 -12.03 15.20 16.73
N GLU A 44 -12.76 14.54 15.83
CA GLU A 44 -12.88 13.08 15.78
C GLU A 44 -11.74 12.41 14.97
N GLY A 45 -10.91 13.20 14.29
CA GLY A 45 -9.78 12.72 13.50
C GLY A 45 -8.65 12.10 14.33
N THR A 46 -7.97 11.11 13.77
CA THR A 46 -6.86 10.39 14.43
C THR A 46 -5.61 10.28 13.54
N GLY A 47 -4.42 10.42 14.13
CA GLY A 47 -3.16 10.36 13.38
C GLY A 47 -1.98 10.98 14.13
N ASN A 48 -1.00 11.47 13.38
CA ASN A 48 0.30 11.94 13.87
C ASN A 48 0.83 13.10 13.02
N GLY A 49 1.61 14.01 13.60
CA GLY A 49 2.07 15.23 12.93
C GLY A 49 0.99 16.29 12.73
N VAL A 50 -0.17 16.12 13.38
CA VAL A 50 -1.30 17.05 13.36
C VAL A 50 -1.87 17.11 14.78
N VAL A 51 -2.14 18.32 15.28
CA VAL A 51 -2.86 18.54 16.54
C VAL A 51 -4.12 19.32 16.24
N VAL A 52 -5.26 18.84 16.77
CA VAL A 52 -6.56 19.48 16.61
C VAL A 52 -6.90 20.36 17.81
N SER A 53 -7.66 21.41 17.55
CA SER A 53 -8.10 22.45 18.48
C SER A 53 -9.46 22.98 18.02
N PRO A 54 -10.21 23.75 18.85
CA PRO A 54 -11.45 24.39 18.44
C PRO A 54 -11.29 25.34 17.22
N ASP A 55 -10.08 25.88 17.01
CA ASP A 55 -9.73 26.70 15.85
C ASP A 55 -9.36 25.87 14.59
N GLY A 56 -9.53 24.54 14.63
CA GLY A 56 -9.19 23.60 13.56
C GLY A 56 -7.93 22.75 13.83
N ALA A 57 -7.48 22.08 12.78
CA ALA A 57 -6.27 21.25 12.77
C ALA A 57 -5.04 22.08 12.39
N ARG A 58 -3.93 21.90 13.12
CA ARG A 58 -2.63 22.48 12.78
C ARG A 58 -1.57 21.39 12.65
N PHE A 59 -0.58 21.61 11.80
CA PHE A 59 0.58 20.74 11.73
C PHE A 59 1.38 20.74 13.05
N ASP A 60 1.99 19.59 13.38
CA ASP A 60 2.87 19.43 14.54
C ASP A 60 4.19 18.75 14.13
N ARG A 61 5.25 19.55 14.01
CA ARG A 61 6.60 19.09 13.67
C ARG A 61 7.19 18.10 14.68
N SER A 62 6.66 17.97 15.90
CA SER A 62 7.20 17.07 16.92
C SER A 62 6.72 15.62 16.82
N THR A 63 5.57 15.37 16.17
CA THR A 63 5.04 14.02 15.92
C THR A 63 4.90 13.65 14.44
N ALA A 64 5.22 14.58 13.54
CA ALA A 64 5.32 14.35 12.11
C ALA A 64 6.43 13.35 11.76
N PHE A 65 6.21 12.54 10.72
CA PHE A 65 7.24 11.66 10.19
C PHE A 65 8.08 12.36 9.11
N GLY A 66 9.32 11.94 8.95
CA GLY A 66 10.22 12.47 7.92
C GLY A 66 10.13 11.66 6.64
N ALA A 67 9.60 12.26 5.58
CA ALA A 67 9.91 11.84 4.21
C ALA A 67 10.96 12.81 3.64
N PRO A 68 11.94 12.38 2.82
CA PRO A 68 12.76 13.34 2.07
C PRO A 68 11.91 14.14 1.06
N ALA A 69 12.43 15.29 0.62
CA ALA A 69 11.82 16.12 -0.41
C ALA A 69 11.94 15.48 -1.79
N ASP A 70 10.86 15.52 -2.56
CA ASP A 70 10.92 15.30 -4.00
C ASP A 70 11.90 16.32 -4.62
N GLU A 71 12.90 15.87 -5.38
CA GLU A 71 13.83 16.80 -6.05
C GLU A 71 13.09 17.59 -7.16
N GLY A 72 13.32 18.91 -7.20
CA GLY A 72 12.87 19.77 -8.30
C GLY A 72 14.03 20.11 -9.24
N ASP A 73 14.12 19.40 -10.37
CA ASP A 73 14.95 19.68 -11.57
C ASP A 73 16.47 19.95 -11.40
N THR A 74 17.03 19.95 -10.19
CA THR A 74 18.45 20.22 -9.94
C THR A 74 19.30 18.95 -9.94
N GLU A 75 19.75 18.55 -11.13
CA GLU A 75 20.77 17.51 -11.31
C GLU A 75 22.02 17.78 -10.43
N SER A 76 22.34 16.81 -9.56
CA SER A 76 23.57 16.69 -8.77
C SER A 76 23.78 17.71 -7.63
N SER A 77 23.15 17.44 -6.47
CA SER A 77 23.82 17.63 -5.17
C SER A 77 24.26 16.28 -4.58
N ALA A 78 25.18 16.31 -3.61
CA ALA A 78 25.53 15.15 -2.78
C ALA A 78 25.03 15.31 -1.33
N ASP A 79 24.23 16.34 -1.10
CA ASP A 79 23.62 16.64 0.19
C ASP A 79 22.40 15.74 0.43
N PRO A 80 22.02 15.45 1.68
CA PRO A 80 20.80 14.72 1.96
C PRO A 80 19.58 15.57 1.54
N ALA A 81 18.74 15.02 0.67
CA ALA A 81 17.47 15.62 0.28
C ALA A 81 16.69 16.10 1.52
N GLU A 82 16.24 17.36 1.48
CA GLU A 82 15.63 18.04 2.63
C GLU A 82 14.50 17.21 3.23
N VAL A 83 14.54 16.90 4.52
CA VAL A 83 13.45 16.10 5.13
C VAL A 83 12.21 16.98 5.25
N VAL A 84 11.18 16.65 4.47
CA VAL A 84 9.82 17.20 4.53
C VAL A 84 9.05 16.53 5.68
N PRO A 85 8.82 17.26 6.79
CA PRO A 85 8.02 16.77 7.90
C PRO A 85 6.56 16.65 7.43
N THR A 86 5.98 15.46 7.53
CA THR A 86 4.62 15.14 7.06
C THR A 86 3.74 14.70 8.23
N GLY A 87 2.53 15.26 8.28
CA GLY A 87 1.48 14.93 9.24
C GLY A 87 0.24 14.39 8.53
N LEU A 88 -0.44 13.45 9.19
CA LEU A 88 -1.63 12.78 8.71
C LEU A 88 -2.73 12.85 9.78
N LEU A 89 -3.94 13.21 9.38
CA LEU A 89 -5.14 13.15 10.23
C LEU A 89 -6.24 12.40 9.46
N THR A 90 -6.48 11.16 9.86
CA THR A 90 -7.54 10.30 9.32
C THR A 90 -8.87 10.69 9.95
N LEU A 91 -9.81 11.19 9.14
CA LEU A 91 -11.09 11.72 9.60
C LEU A 91 -12.11 10.59 9.83
N ALA A 92 -13.26 10.89 10.45
CA ALA A 92 -14.35 9.91 10.58
C ALA A 92 -14.88 9.45 9.20
N PRO A 93 -15.20 8.16 9.00
CA PRO A 93 -15.97 7.71 7.84
C PRO A 93 -17.36 8.33 7.79
N HIS A 94 -17.88 8.51 6.59
CA HIS A 94 -19.24 8.99 6.34
C HIS A 94 -19.99 8.00 5.42
N THR A 95 -21.20 7.63 5.82
CA THR A 95 -22.09 6.76 5.04
C THR A 95 -23.03 7.60 4.17
N LEU A 96 -23.18 7.19 2.91
CA LEU A 96 -23.98 7.84 1.88
C LEU A 96 -25.21 7.00 1.56
N ASP A 97 -26.37 7.65 1.36
CA ASP A 97 -27.60 6.98 0.91
C ASP A 97 -27.52 6.46 -0.53
N THR A 98 -26.70 7.11 -1.38
CA THR A 98 -26.49 6.76 -2.79
C THR A 98 -25.00 6.46 -3.04
N PRO A 99 -24.63 5.40 -3.79
CA PRO A 99 -23.24 5.09 -4.09
C PRO A 99 -22.53 6.21 -4.86
N THR A 100 -21.25 6.43 -4.56
CA THR A 100 -20.39 7.38 -5.29
C THR A 100 -19.14 6.72 -5.87
N ARG A 101 -18.66 7.25 -7.00
CA ARG A 101 -17.31 7.02 -7.55
C ARG A 101 -16.42 8.26 -7.49
N GLU A 102 -16.93 9.40 -7.04
CA GLU A 102 -16.27 10.70 -7.21
C GLU A 102 -16.54 11.61 -6.02
N VAL A 103 -15.47 12.08 -5.38
CA VAL A 103 -15.53 12.95 -4.21
C VAL A 103 -14.72 14.21 -4.47
N ASP A 104 -15.38 15.37 -4.46
CA ASP A 104 -14.72 16.67 -4.43
C ASP A 104 -14.34 17.03 -2.98
N SER A 105 -13.13 17.56 -2.80
CA SER A 105 -12.52 17.87 -1.52
C SER A 105 -12.10 19.34 -1.46
N ARG A 106 -12.73 20.10 -0.57
CA ARG A 106 -12.47 21.52 -0.35
C ARG A 106 -11.90 21.78 1.04
N LEU A 107 -10.84 22.60 1.12
CA LEU A 107 -10.21 23.01 2.37
C LEU A 107 -10.41 24.51 2.64
N VAL A 108 -10.59 24.86 3.91
CA VAL A 108 -10.38 26.24 4.41
C VAL A 108 -9.07 26.27 5.19
N ALA A 109 -7.97 26.41 4.45
CA ALA A 109 -6.60 26.35 4.98
C ALA A 109 -5.93 27.74 5.06
N ASP A 110 -4.91 27.83 5.89
CA ASP A 110 -3.79 28.78 5.73
C ASP A 110 -2.50 27.96 5.53
N THR A 111 -1.81 28.22 4.42
CA THR A 111 -0.61 27.48 4.00
C THR A 111 0.53 28.47 3.75
N PRO A 112 1.33 28.80 4.77
CA PRO A 112 2.54 29.61 4.63
C PRO A 112 3.53 29.06 3.59
N HIS A 113 4.42 29.92 3.09
CA HIS A 113 5.45 29.52 2.14
C HIS A 113 6.33 28.37 2.69
N GLY A 114 6.47 27.29 1.92
CA GLY A 114 7.16 26.07 2.37
C GLY A 114 6.26 25.13 3.19
N SER A 115 4.94 25.18 2.97
CA SER A 115 3.98 24.24 3.55
C SER A 115 2.88 23.87 2.56
N THR A 116 2.19 22.75 2.81
CA THR A 116 1.01 22.32 2.05
C THR A 116 -0.08 21.75 2.96
N ALA A 117 -1.31 21.77 2.45
CA ALA A 117 -2.45 21.02 2.98
C ALA A 117 -3.22 20.38 1.81
N SER A 118 -3.50 19.08 1.88
CA SER A 118 -4.29 18.35 0.88
C SER A 118 -5.10 17.21 1.51
N VAL A 119 -5.99 16.61 0.75
CA VAL A 119 -6.84 15.48 1.18
C VAL A 119 -6.52 14.25 0.35
N ASP A 120 -6.42 13.09 1.00
CA ASP A 120 -6.65 11.80 0.37
C ASP A 120 -8.08 11.35 0.65
N VAL A 121 -8.73 10.68 -0.30
CA VAL A 121 -10.02 10.01 -0.09
C VAL A 121 -9.87 8.52 -0.33
N ARG A 122 -10.62 7.71 0.43
CA ARG A 122 -10.82 6.28 0.17
C ARG A 122 -12.28 5.89 0.32
N GLY A 123 -12.68 4.83 -0.35
CA GLY A 123 -13.97 4.17 -0.23
C GLY A 123 -13.87 2.82 0.47
N LYS A 124 -14.97 2.35 1.05
CA LYS A 124 -15.08 1.00 1.62
C LYS A 124 -15.79 0.09 0.62
N ARG A 125 -15.30 -1.14 0.44
CA ARG A 125 -15.87 -2.06 -0.55
C ARG A 125 -17.05 -2.84 -0.01
N ALA A 126 -17.92 -3.29 -0.92
CA ALA A 126 -19.01 -4.21 -0.60
C ALA A 126 -18.51 -5.55 -0.01
N GLY A 127 -17.33 -6.03 -0.42
CA GLY A 127 -16.69 -7.26 0.10
C GLY A 127 -15.94 -7.09 1.43
N GLY A 128 -15.94 -5.89 2.03
CA GLY A 128 -15.09 -5.54 3.17
C GLY A 128 -13.74 -4.92 2.76
N GLY A 129 -12.99 -4.44 3.74
CA GLY A 129 -11.75 -3.69 3.53
C GLY A 129 -11.94 -2.33 2.85
N TRP A 130 -10.83 -1.60 2.72
CA TRP A 130 -10.78 -0.26 2.13
C TRP A 130 -10.13 -0.27 0.75
N THR A 131 -10.57 0.61 -0.15
CA THR A 131 -9.73 1.04 -1.27
C THR A 131 -8.47 1.70 -0.73
N GLU A 132 -7.48 1.86 -1.60
CA GLU A 132 -6.34 2.72 -1.29
C GLU A 132 -6.78 4.15 -0.95
N TRP A 133 -5.94 4.85 -0.19
CA TRP A 133 -5.96 6.31 -0.11
C TRP A 133 -5.53 6.89 -1.45
N ILE A 134 -6.43 7.61 -2.12
CA ILE A 134 -6.16 8.28 -3.39
C ILE A 134 -6.03 9.78 -3.11
N PRO A 135 -4.88 10.43 -3.41
CA PRO A 135 -4.75 11.88 -3.27
C PRO A 135 -5.67 12.62 -4.24
N ALA A 136 -6.31 13.71 -3.81
CA ALA A 136 -7.13 14.54 -4.69
C ALA A 136 -6.30 15.19 -5.80
N GLU A 137 -6.75 15.08 -7.05
CA GLU A 137 -6.19 15.80 -8.21
C GLU A 137 -6.87 17.18 -8.29
N GLY A 138 -6.23 18.17 -7.67
CA GLY A 138 -6.86 19.45 -7.37
C GLY A 138 -7.80 19.28 -6.17
N SER A 139 -9.11 19.27 -6.43
CA SER A 139 -10.15 18.93 -5.45
C SER A 139 -10.79 17.56 -5.72
N ARG A 140 -10.75 17.04 -6.95
CA ARG A 140 -11.49 15.84 -7.39
C ARG A 140 -10.71 14.56 -7.06
N THR A 141 -11.39 13.57 -6.51
CA THR A 141 -10.87 12.21 -6.34
C THR A 141 -11.79 11.20 -7.01
N GLU A 142 -11.27 10.37 -7.91
CA GLU A 142 -12.02 9.25 -8.49
C GLU A 142 -11.68 7.94 -7.76
N LEU A 143 -12.70 7.19 -7.37
CA LEU A 143 -12.61 5.91 -6.68
C LEU A 143 -12.71 4.75 -7.69
N PRO A 144 -12.02 3.61 -7.47
CA PRO A 144 -11.96 2.51 -8.44
C PRO A 144 -13.31 1.80 -8.61
N GLU A 145 -14.17 1.83 -7.59
CA GLU A 145 -15.49 1.21 -7.53
C GLU A 145 -16.52 2.16 -6.91
N ALA A 146 -17.81 1.87 -7.07
CA ALA A 146 -18.88 2.66 -6.46
C ALA A 146 -19.06 2.23 -4.99
N VAL A 147 -19.03 3.20 -4.06
CA VAL A 147 -19.03 2.95 -2.60
C VAL A 147 -20.10 3.75 -1.87
N THR A 148 -20.58 3.24 -0.73
CA THR A 148 -21.53 3.92 0.17
C THR A 148 -20.91 4.35 1.50
N GLU A 149 -19.64 4.06 1.77
CA GLU A 149 -18.90 4.59 2.92
C GLU A 149 -17.57 5.17 2.43
N VAL A 150 -17.37 6.46 2.71
CA VAL A 150 -16.24 7.28 2.24
C VAL A 150 -15.48 7.84 3.43
N GLN A 151 -14.16 7.93 3.35
CA GLN A 151 -13.32 8.50 4.39
C GLN A 151 -12.25 9.43 3.80
N GLY A 152 -12.07 10.60 4.42
CA GLY A 152 -11.00 11.53 4.10
C GLY A 152 -9.80 11.39 5.06
N ARG A 153 -8.60 11.71 4.58
CA ARG A 153 -7.39 11.91 5.39
C ARG A 153 -6.73 13.21 4.99
N LEU A 154 -6.63 14.14 5.94
CA LEU A 154 -5.89 15.37 5.76
C LEU A 154 -4.38 15.06 5.80
N VAL A 155 -3.64 15.62 4.85
CA VAL A 155 -2.18 15.53 4.73
C VAL A 155 -1.61 16.94 4.85
N LEU A 156 -0.73 17.17 5.82
CA LEU A 156 -0.06 18.45 6.05
C LEU A 156 1.46 18.29 5.90
N THR A 157 2.14 19.25 5.30
CA THR A 157 3.62 19.27 5.24
C THR A 157 4.18 20.65 5.55
N ALA A 158 5.38 20.73 6.15
CA ALA A 158 6.03 22.02 6.45
C ALA A 158 7.56 21.94 6.55
N THR A 159 8.27 22.41 5.51
CA THR A 159 9.71 22.73 5.60
C THR A 159 9.95 24.16 6.12
N GLY A 160 9.03 25.08 5.84
CA GLY A 160 9.09 26.46 6.31
C GLY A 160 8.94 26.63 7.83
N ALA A 161 9.42 27.75 8.37
CA ALA A 161 9.37 28.06 9.80
C ALA A 161 7.95 28.38 10.35
N ALA A 162 6.95 28.46 9.49
CA ALA A 162 5.54 28.63 9.83
C ALA A 162 4.74 27.41 9.37
N ASP A 163 3.87 26.93 10.24
CA ASP A 163 3.17 25.65 10.09
C ASP A 163 1.76 25.84 9.52
N PRO A 164 1.28 24.97 8.61
CA PRO A 164 -0.03 25.10 7.98
C PRO A 164 -1.16 24.76 8.95
N THR A 165 -2.32 25.39 8.73
CA THR A 165 -3.55 25.16 9.49
C THR A 165 -4.74 24.93 8.58
N VAL A 166 -5.71 24.13 9.03
CA VAL A 166 -6.95 23.80 8.33
C VAL A 166 -8.10 23.95 9.30
N ARG A 167 -8.97 24.94 9.02
CA ARG A 167 -10.16 25.24 9.83
C ARG A 167 -11.35 24.36 9.47
N GLU A 168 -11.43 23.91 8.22
CA GLU A 168 -12.56 23.17 7.69
C GLU A 168 -12.10 22.24 6.57
N VAL A 169 -12.71 21.06 6.52
CA VAL A 169 -12.74 20.17 5.36
C VAL A 169 -14.21 20.04 4.96
N THR A 170 -14.54 20.31 3.70
CA THR A 170 -15.84 19.97 3.11
C THR A 170 -15.60 18.89 2.05
N LEU A 171 -16.35 17.80 2.10
CA LEU A 171 -16.37 16.73 1.10
C LEU A 171 -17.74 16.72 0.40
N THR A 172 -17.73 16.50 -0.92
CA THR A 172 -18.96 16.39 -1.73
C THR A 172 -18.89 15.12 -2.58
N ALA A 173 -19.79 14.17 -2.35
CA ALA A 173 -19.90 12.95 -3.14
C ALA A 173 -20.86 13.16 -4.32
N THR A 174 -20.37 13.02 -5.54
CA THR A 174 -21.21 13.02 -6.75
C THR A 174 -21.99 11.70 -6.82
N PRO A 175 -23.33 11.71 -6.98
CA PRO A 175 -24.09 10.47 -7.05
C PRO A 175 -23.70 9.67 -8.29
N SER A 176 -23.49 8.37 -8.13
CA SER A 176 -23.22 7.45 -9.24
C SER A 176 -24.31 6.39 -9.31
N ALA A 177 -24.66 5.98 -10.52
CA ALA A 177 -25.42 4.74 -10.69
C ALA A 177 -24.55 3.59 -10.17
N GLY A 178 -24.89 3.06 -9.00
CA GLY A 178 -24.30 1.83 -8.51
C GLY A 178 -24.56 0.72 -9.52
N ALA A 179 -23.57 -0.12 -9.77
CA ALA A 179 -23.86 -1.42 -10.34
C ALA A 179 -24.72 -2.18 -9.31
N GLU A 180 -26.01 -2.39 -9.61
CA GLU A 180 -26.81 -3.34 -8.84
C GLU A 180 -26.08 -4.69 -8.84
N GLY A 181 -26.15 -5.40 -7.71
CA GLY A 181 -25.18 -6.42 -7.32
C GLY A 181 -25.13 -7.68 -8.17
N GLU A 182 -24.60 -7.56 -9.40
CA GLU A 182 -23.97 -8.67 -10.11
C GLU A 182 -22.93 -9.30 -9.17
N PRO A 183 -22.94 -10.64 -8.99
CA PRO A 183 -22.03 -11.30 -8.07
C PRO A 183 -20.60 -11.15 -8.57
N LEU A 184 -19.84 -10.25 -7.92
CA LEU A 184 -18.43 -10.02 -8.23
C LEU A 184 -17.66 -11.33 -8.11
N THR A 185 -17.19 -11.87 -9.25
CA THR A 185 -16.28 -13.01 -9.27
C THR A 185 -15.08 -12.70 -8.40
N GLU A 186 -14.88 -13.51 -7.37
CA GLU A 186 -13.92 -13.22 -6.30
C GLU A 186 -12.49 -13.22 -6.86
N ALA A 187 -11.87 -12.04 -6.93
CA ALA A 187 -10.52 -11.85 -7.46
C ALA A 187 -9.51 -11.96 -6.32
N ALA A 188 -8.55 -12.87 -6.48
CA ALA A 188 -7.40 -12.98 -5.58
C ALA A 188 -6.63 -11.64 -5.52
N PRO A 189 -6.02 -11.30 -4.38
CA PRO A 189 -5.13 -10.14 -4.30
C PRO A 189 -3.98 -10.27 -5.30
N ARG A 190 -3.53 -9.12 -5.81
CA ARG A 190 -2.31 -9.05 -6.63
C ARG A 190 -1.15 -9.60 -5.78
N SER A 191 -0.24 -10.33 -6.41
CA SER A 191 0.81 -11.09 -5.73
C SER A 191 2.11 -11.01 -6.52
N TYR A 192 3.20 -10.59 -5.87
CA TYR A 192 4.50 -10.36 -6.51
C TYR A 192 5.66 -10.90 -5.68
N SER A 193 6.69 -11.40 -6.37
CA SER A 193 7.97 -11.74 -5.74
C SER A 193 8.82 -10.50 -5.65
N VAL A 194 9.16 -10.07 -4.44
CA VAL A 194 9.90 -8.84 -4.17
C VAL A 194 11.01 -9.07 -3.16
N PHE A 195 12.07 -8.27 -3.26
CA PHE A 195 13.18 -8.33 -2.32
C PHE A 195 12.76 -7.64 -1.02
N ALA A 196 12.77 -8.39 0.08
CA ALA A 196 12.47 -7.90 1.41
C ALA A 196 13.75 -7.60 2.20
N THR A 197 13.77 -6.43 2.81
CA THR A 197 14.80 -6.01 3.76
C THR A 197 14.29 -6.02 5.20
N ARG A 198 15.20 -6.07 6.17
CA ARG A 198 14.87 -5.83 7.59
C ARG A 198 14.75 -4.32 7.83
N GLU A 199 13.62 -3.91 8.39
CA GLU A 199 13.35 -2.55 8.85
C GLU A 199 14.39 -2.08 9.88
N GLY A 200 14.42 -2.74 11.03
CA GLY A 200 15.48 -2.58 12.04
C GLY A 200 15.55 -1.25 12.80
N LEU A 201 14.67 -0.29 12.53
CA LEU A 201 14.63 1.03 13.18
C LEU A 201 13.99 1.01 14.58
N VAL A 202 14.36 0.06 15.45
CA VAL A 202 13.85 -0.03 16.83
C VAL A 202 14.19 1.25 17.61
N GLY A 203 13.19 1.82 18.30
CA GLY A 203 13.23 3.15 18.92
C GLY A 203 12.83 4.28 17.97
N GLY A 204 12.68 3.99 16.67
CA GLY A 204 12.17 4.90 15.65
C GLY A 204 10.66 5.12 15.75
N THR A 205 10.11 5.81 14.76
CA THR A 205 8.67 6.08 14.64
C THR A 205 8.26 5.86 13.20
N THR A 206 7.23 5.05 12.98
CA THR A 206 6.71 4.78 11.64
C THR A 206 5.94 5.99 11.09
N ALA A 207 5.65 5.99 9.79
CA ALA A 207 4.83 7.00 9.15
C ALA A 207 3.45 7.19 9.79
N ASN A 208 2.80 6.11 10.27
CA ASN A 208 1.53 6.21 10.99
C ASN A 208 1.66 6.59 12.48
N GLY A 209 2.87 6.88 12.96
CA GLY A 209 3.14 7.35 14.32
C GLY A 209 3.31 6.26 15.38
N HIS A 210 3.35 4.98 15.01
CA HIS A 210 3.71 3.90 15.94
C HIS A 210 5.18 4.00 16.38
N LYS A 211 5.48 3.68 17.64
CA LYS A 211 6.85 3.69 18.18
C LYS A 211 7.43 2.28 18.09
N ILE A 212 8.42 2.10 17.23
CA ILE A 212 8.96 0.78 16.89
C ILE A 212 9.64 0.16 18.12
N VAL A 213 9.14 -0.98 18.60
CA VAL A 213 9.71 -1.76 19.71
C VAL A 213 10.44 -3.01 19.21
N ASN A 214 11.20 -3.66 20.10
CA ASN A 214 11.94 -4.87 19.77
C ASN A 214 10.98 -6.02 19.37
N ARG A 215 11.27 -6.66 18.24
CA ARG A 215 10.48 -7.75 17.62
C ARG A 215 9.06 -7.35 17.20
N ASP A 216 8.87 -6.09 16.85
CA ASP A 216 7.63 -5.59 16.26
C ASP A 216 7.20 -6.33 14.99
N ARG A 217 5.90 -6.31 14.71
CA ARG A 217 5.27 -7.12 13.66
C ARG A 217 4.41 -6.31 12.68
N PHE A 218 5.09 -5.55 11.83
CA PHE A 218 4.50 -4.78 10.73
C PHE A 218 5.37 -4.87 9.47
N VAL A 219 4.91 -4.23 8.39
CA VAL A 219 5.71 -3.98 7.19
C VAL A 219 5.69 -2.49 6.82
N ALA A 220 6.73 -2.04 6.13
CA ALA A 220 6.72 -0.80 5.35
C ALA A 220 6.44 -1.12 3.88
N LEU A 221 5.66 -0.28 3.20
CA LEU A 221 5.51 -0.32 1.75
C LEU A 221 5.79 1.05 1.12
N PRO A 222 6.41 1.13 -0.07
CA PRO A 222 6.95 2.39 -0.58
C PRO A 222 5.89 3.33 -1.19
N SER A 223 4.63 3.22 -0.74
CA SER A 223 3.58 4.19 -1.03
C SER A 223 2.64 4.42 0.15
N ARG A 224 2.36 5.70 0.43
CA ARG A 224 1.37 6.13 1.43
C ARG A 224 -0.09 5.79 1.08
N ARG A 225 -0.34 5.24 -0.12
CA ARG A 225 -1.67 4.78 -0.60
C ARG A 225 -2.23 3.61 0.21
N ALA A 226 -1.36 2.76 0.75
CA ALA A 226 -1.71 1.58 1.55
C ALA A 226 -1.29 1.69 3.03
N LEU A 227 -1.15 2.91 3.56
CA LEU A 227 -0.76 3.13 4.95
C LEU A 227 -1.98 3.05 5.90
N SER A 228 -1.95 2.12 6.87
CA SER A 228 -2.96 2.03 7.93
C SER A 228 -2.75 3.13 8.97
N ALA A 229 -3.83 3.72 9.49
CA ALA A 229 -3.74 4.73 10.57
C ALA A 229 -3.18 4.12 11.88
N ASN A 230 -2.80 4.97 12.84
CA ASN A 230 -2.23 4.52 14.11
C ASN A 230 -3.20 3.60 14.87
N GLY A 231 -2.71 2.47 15.37
CA GLY A 231 -3.55 1.45 16.02
C GLY A 231 -4.59 0.80 15.09
N LYS A 232 -4.40 0.86 13.76
CA LYS A 232 -5.26 0.22 12.75
C LYS A 232 -4.47 -0.76 11.89
N THR A 233 -5.22 -1.55 11.13
CA THR A 233 -4.76 -2.70 10.32
C THR A 233 -5.39 -2.73 8.93
N ASP A 234 -6.07 -1.64 8.55
CA ASP A 234 -6.87 -1.41 7.32
C ASP A 234 -6.22 -1.91 6.02
N TYR A 235 -4.89 -1.92 5.96
CA TYR A 235 -4.10 -2.54 4.91
C TYR A 235 -3.16 -3.56 5.56
N SER A 236 -3.31 -4.81 5.15
CA SER A 236 -2.47 -5.93 5.57
C SER A 236 -1.92 -6.64 4.33
N VAL A 237 -0.72 -7.21 4.45
CA VAL A 237 -0.11 -8.06 3.42
C VAL A 237 0.06 -9.48 3.94
N LYS A 238 0.03 -10.47 3.03
CA LYS A 238 0.58 -11.81 3.34
C LYS A 238 1.96 -11.93 2.72
N VAL A 239 2.99 -12.06 3.54
CA VAL A 239 4.39 -12.28 3.12
C VAL A 239 4.73 -13.75 3.34
N CYS A 240 5.22 -14.45 2.31
CA CYS A 240 5.69 -15.84 2.42
C CYS A 240 7.15 -15.95 1.98
N ALA A 241 7.99 -16.55 2.82
CA ALA A 241 9.41 -16.75 2.57
C ALA A 241 9.71 -18.07 1.82
N PRO A 242 10.87 -18.21 1.15
CA PRO A 242 11.21 -19.41 0.35
C PRO A 242 11.31 -20.72 1.14
N ASN A 243 11.28 -20.66 2.48
CA ASN A 243 11.22 -21.83 3.38
C ASN A 243 9.78 -22.29 3.67
N GLY A 244 8.76 -21.69 3.03
CA GLY A 244 7.35 -22.01 3.22
C GLY A 244 6.67 -21.32 4.40
N ARG A 245 7.40 -20.53 5.22
CA ARG A 245 6.81 -19.80 6.35
C ARG A 245 6.16 -18.50 5.87
N CYS A 246 4.98 -18.18 6.40
CA CYS A 246 4.22 -16.99 6.04
C CYS A 246 3.89 -16.08 7.25
N ALA A 247 3.59 -14.82 6.97
CA ALA A 247 3.13 -13.81 7.91
C ALA A 247 1.96 -13.04 7.28
N ILE A 248 0.86 -12.83 8.00
CA ILE A 248 -0.08 -11.74 7.69
C ILE A 248 0.17 -10.61 8.70
N ALA A 249 0.53 -9.43 8.19
CA ALA A 249 0.99 -8.29 8.98
C ALA A 249 0.46 -6.97 8.42
N PRO A 250 0.21 -5.96 9.27
CA PRO A 250 -0.30 -4.67 8.84
C PRO A 250 0.79 -3.78 8.24
N VAL A 251 0.39 -2.88 7.35
CA VAL A 251 1.24 -1.83 6.78
C VAL A 251 1.18 -0.60 7.68
N TRP A 252 2.29 -0.32 8.38
CA TRP A 252 2.38 0.80 9.36
C TRP A 252 3.38 1.90 8.98
N ASP A 253 4.25 1.66 7.99
CA ASP A 253 5.30 2.60 7.58
C ASP A 253 5.41 2.75 6.06
N ILE A 254 6.14 3.78 5.60
CA ILE A 254 6.37 4.08 4.19
C ILE A 254 7.86 3.95 3.83
N GLY A 255 8.17 2.95 3.01
CA GLY A 255 9.51 2.57 2.55
C GLY A 255 9.49 1.15 1.97
N PRO A 256 10.55 0.64 1.32
CA PRO A 256 11.90 1.21 1.19
C PRO A 256 12.07 2.22 0.03
N TRP A 257 13.04 3.11 0.17
CA TRP A 257 13.53 4.09 -0.84
C TRP A 257 12.54 5.16 -1.31
N ASN A 258 11.29 4.81 -1.60
CA ASN A 258 10.26 5.67 -2.19
C ASN A 258 9.04 5.80 -1.26
N THR A 259 8.19 6.81 -1.51
CA THR A 259 6.92 7.08 -0.80
C THR A 259 5.70 7.24 -1.72
N LYS A 260 5.90 7.14 -3.05
CA LYS A 260 4.89 7.20 -4.11
C LYS A 260 5.01 6.02 -5.09
N ASP A 261 5.61 4.92 -4.66
CA ASP A 261 5.87 3.72 -5.46
C ASP A 261 4.96 2.55 -5.09
N ASP A 262 3.69 2.68 -5.44
CA ASP A 262 2.64 1.67 -5.37
C ASP A 262 2.76 0.65 -6.51
N TYR A 263 3.92 -0.01 -6.63
CA TYR A 263 4.26 -0.87 -7.78
C TYR A 263 3.32 -2.06 -8.02
N TRP A 264 2.46 -2.41 -7.07
CA TRP A 264 1.37 -3.37 -7.24
C TRP A 264 0.23 -2.83 -8.12
N ASN A 265 0.18 -1.53 -8.42
CA ASN A 265 -0.74 -0.91 -9.37
C ASN A 265 -0.20 -0.96 -10.80
N PRO A 266 -1.06 -1.20 -11.81
CA PRO A 266 -0.65 -1.17 -13.20
C PRO A 266 -0.19 0.24 -13.59
N SER A 267 0.65 0.33 -14.61
CA SER A 267 1.46 1.52 -14.90
C SER A 267 0.64 2.80 -15.18
N ASN A 268 -0.64 2.67 -15.57
CA ASN A 268 -1.59 3.79 -15.68
C ASN A 268 -2.11 4.32 -14.32
N GLU A 269 -2.33 3.42 -13.35
CA GLU A 269 -2.90 3.68 -12.01
C GLU A 269 -1.83 4.04 -10.95
N ARG A 270 -0.58 3.60 -11.14
CA ARG A 270 0.56 3.82 -10.24
C ARG A 270 0.83 5.32 -10.03
N GLN A 271 1.04 5.75 -8.80
CA GLN A 271 1.17 7.17 -8.42
C GLN A 271 2.40 7.86 -9.02
N MET A 272 3.51 7.14 -9.14
CA MET A 272 4.76 7.57 -9.79
C MET A 272 5.30 6.41 -10.66
N TRP A 273 6.34 6.64 -11.47
CA TRP A 273 7.01 5.57 -12.23
C TRP A 273 6.08 4.82 -13.20
N LYS A 274 5.21 5.59 -13.88
CA LYS A 274 4.19 5.12 -14.85
C LYS A 274 4.77 4.47 -16.13
N ASP A 275 6.09 4.47 -16.28
CA ASP A 275 6.85 3.77 -17.32
C ASP A 275 7.26 2.34 -16.92
N LEU A 276 7.35 2.05 -15.61
CA LEU A 276 7.76 0.74 -15.11
C LEU A 276 6.60 -0.28 -15.14
N PRO A 277 6.89 -1.56 -15.44
CA PRO A 277 5.90 -2.63 -15.36
C PRO A 277 5.30 -2.79 -13.95
N GLN A 278 4.06 -3.26 -13.90
CA GLN A 278 3.41 -3.69 -12.67
C GLN A 278 4.22 -4.82 -11.99
N GLY A 279 4.27 -4.80 -10.66
CA GLY A 279 5.01 -5.77 -9.85
C GLY A 279 6.52 -5.52 -9.76
N VAL A 280 7.04 -4.44 -10.37
CA VAL A 280 8.47 -4.07 -10.32
C VAL A 280 8.65 -2.85 -9.41
N PRO A 281 9.17 -3.01 -8.17
CA PRO A 281 9.55 -1.89 -7.32
C PRO A 281 10.56 -0.99 -8.02
N GLN A 282 10.44 0.32 -7.89
CA GLN A 282 11.35 1.25 -8.56
C GLN A 282 12.79 1.08 -8.09
N ALA A 283 13.02 0.75 -6.81
CA ALA A 283 14.35 0.45 -6.31
C ALA A 283 15.00 -0.75 -7.03
N ALA A 284 14.22 -1.78 -7.38
CA ALA A 284 14.68 -2.90 -8.19
C ALA A 284 15.01 -2.48 -9.63
N ALA A 285 14.22 -1.59 -10.23
CA ALA A 285 14.54 -1.01 -11.54
C ALA A 285 15.78 -0.10 -11.49
N ALA A 286 15.96 0.69 -10.44
CA ALA A 286 17.10 1.58 -10.23
C ALA A 286 18.42 0.81 -10.11
N ARG A 287 18.39 -0.41 -9.53
CA ARG A 287 19.55 -1.33 -9.57
C ARG A 287 19.98 -1.73 -10.98
N ASN A 288 19.14 -1.54 -11.99
CA ASN A 288 19.42 -1.73 -13.43
C ASN A 288 19.57 -0.40 -14.21
N GLY A 289 19.67 0.75 -13.52
CA GLY A 289 19.96 2.06 -14.12
C GLY A 289 18.76 2.96 -14.40
N HIS A 290 17.53 2.51 -14.14
CA HIS A 290 16.34 3.39 -14.17
C HIS A 290 16.52 4.59 -13.22
N ASN A 291 16.03 5.76 -13.60
CA ASN A 291 16.24 7.03 -12.89
C ASN A 291 17.72 7.30 -12.52
N GLY A 292 18.66 6.94 -13.40
CA GLY A 292 20.10 7.06 -13.14
C GLY A 292 20.63 6.17 -12.00
N GLY A 293 19.84 5.22 -11.52
CA GLY A 293 20.11 4.43 -10.32
C GLY A 293 19.74 5.13 -9.00
N LYS A 294 18.89 6.15 -9.06
CA LYS A 294 18.40 6.93 -7.91
C LYS A 294 16.95 6.57 -7.53
N ASP A 295 16.57 6.78 -6.28
CA ASP A 295 15.16 6.82 -5.84
C ASP A 295 14.47 8.16 -6.20
N GLN A 296 13.22 8.37 -5.79
CA GLN A 296 12.48 9.62 -6.01
C GLN A 296 13.09 10.85 -5.30
N PHE A 297 14.14 10.67 -4.49
CA PHE A 297 14.78 11.69 -3.66
C PHE A 297 16.24 11.93 -4.08
N GLY A 298 16.61 11.54 -5.31
CA GLY A 298 17.96 11.70 -5.84
C GLY A 298 19.01 10.72 -5.31
N ARG A 299 18.66 9.87 -4.33
CA ARG A 299 19.63 9.05 -3.58
C ARG A 299 19.94 7.76 -4.33
N LYS A 300 21.21 7.41 -4.43
CA LYS A 300 21.63 6.17 -5.10
C LYS A 300 21.16 4.93 -4.33
N VAL A 301 20.35 4.11 -5.00
CA VAL A 301 19.67 2.94 -4.41
C VAL A 301 20.67 1.84 -4.06
N ALA A 302 20.76 1.48 -2.77
CA ALA A 302 21.74 0.51 -2.27
C ALA A 302 21.28 -0.95 -2.36
N ASN A 303 19.98 -1.24 -2.45
CA ASN A 303 19.42 -2.60 -2.57
C ASN A 303 18.11 -2.58 -3.40
N PRO A 304 17.67 -3.70 -4.00
CA PRO A 304 16.48 -3.73 -4.86
C PRO A 304 15.16 -3.86 -4.07
N ALA A 305 15.10 -3.41 -2.82
CA ALA A 305 13.99 -3.75 -1.93
C ALA A 305 12.65 -3.15 -2.36
N GLY A 306 11.57 -3.91 -2.16
CA GLY A 306 10.19 -3.47 -2.39
C GLY A 306 9.32 -3.47 -1.13
N ILE A 307 9.84 -3.97 -0.01
CA ILE A 307 9.14 -4.10 1.27
C ILE A 307 10.20 -4.14 2.39
N ASP A 308 9.98 -3.41 3.48
CA ASP A 308 10.73 -3.60 4.71
C ASP A 308 9.88 -4.37 5.73
N LEU A 309 10.51 -5.27 6.48
CA LEU A 309 9.86 -6.14 7.44
C LEU A 309 10.31 -5.82 8.86
N GLY A 310 9.35 -5.61 9.76
CA GLY A 310 9.60 -5.47 11.20
C GLY A 310 10.35 -6.68 11.78
N ASP A 311 11.18 -6.44 12.79
CA ASP A 311 12.13 -7.42 13.34
C ASP A 311 11.50 -8.76 13.73
N GLY A 312 10.25 -8.75 14.23
CA GLY A 312 9.50 -9.96 14.56
C GLY A 312 9.06 -10.74 13.33
N ILE A 313 8.59 -10.05 12.28
CA ILE A 313 8.26 -10.70 11.00
C ILE A 313 9.52 -11.33 10.40
N PHE A 314 10.59 -10.55 10.29
CA PHE A 314 11.82 -10.96 9.60
C PHE A 314 12.47 -12.18 10.28
N TRP A 315 12.76 -12.10 11.59
CA TRP A 315 13.51 -13.15 12.30
C TRP A 315 12.63 -14.28 12.84
N ASP A 316 11.50 -13.97 13.47
CA ASP A 316 10.74 -14.97 14.24
C ASP A 316 9.66 -15.65 13.41
N VAL A 317 8.96 -14.90 12.54
CA VAL A 317 7.85 -15.41 11.73
C VAL A 317 8.30 -16.00 10.40
N LEU A 318 9.20 -15.33 9.66
CA LEU A 318 9.73 -15.84 8.39
C LEU A 318 11.03 -16.64 8.57
N GLY A 319 11.72 -16.47 9.69
CA GLY A 319 12.96 -17.21 9.97
C GLY A 319 14.19 -16.70 9.19
N LEU A 320 14.09 -15.56 8.51
CA LEU A 320 15.14 -15.02 7.65
C LEU A 320 16.43 -14.75 8.44
N LYS A 321 17.58 -14.88 7.76
CA LYS A 321 18.93 -14.66 8.31
C LYS A 321 19.67 -13.53 7.58
N ASP A 322 19.31 -13.29 6.33
CA ASP A 322 19.67 -12.14 5.51
C ASP A 322 18.46 -11.78 4.65
N ASN A 323 18.51 -10.62 4.01
CA ASN A 323 17.52 -10.05 3.11
C ASN A 323 17.27 -11.01 1.93
N SER A 324 16.03 -11.17 1.50
CA SER A 324 15.63 -12.28 0.63
C SER A 324 14.51 -11.93 -0.33
N GLN A 325 14.37 -12.70 -1.41
CA GLN A 325 13.12 -12.68 -2.19
C GLN A 325 12.01 -13.34 -1.38
N VAL A 326 10.87 -12.68 -1.29
CA VAL A 326 9.65 -13.19 -0.65
C VAL A 326 8.48 -13.04 -1.62
N GLN A 327 7.44 -13.85 -1.49
CA GLN A 327 6.18 -13.61 -2.16
C GLN A 327 5.30 -12.71 -1.27
N VAL A 328 4.69 -11.67 -1.84
CA VAL A 328 3.80 -10.75 -1.11
C VAL A 328 2.47 -10.65 -1.82
N ASP A 329 1.38 -10.92 -1.09
CA ASP A 329 0.00 -10.67 -1.52
C ASP A 329 -0.50 -9.36 -0.88
N TYR A 330 -1.01 -8.45 -1.70
CA TYR A 330 -1.47 -7.11 -1.30
C TYR A 330 -2.99 -7.17 -1.06
N LEU A 331 -3.42 -7.49 0.16
CA LEU A 331 -4.76 -8.05 0.40
C LEU A 331 -5.93 -7.13 -0.02
N TRP A 332 -5.75 -5.81 0.05
CA TRP A 332 -6.72 -4.79 -0.40
C TRP A 332 -6.81 -4.62 -1.93
N THR A 333 -6.06 -5.39 -2.72
CA THR A 333 -6.07 -5.30 -4.20
C THR A 333 -6.92 -6.37 -4.88
N GLY A 334 -7.44 -7.34 -4.11
CA GLY A 334 -8.43 -8.31 -4.57
C GLY A 334 -9.86 -7.86 -4.21
N SER A 335 -10.84 -8.68 -4.61
CA SER A 335 -12.23 -8.58 -4.13
C SER A 335 -12.59 -9.73 -3.17
N GLN A 336 -11.58 -10.40 -2.59
CA GLN A 336 -11.77 -11.48 -1.63
C GLN A 336 -12.51 -11.01 -0.38
N ARG A 337 -13.39 -11.87 0.14
CA ARG A 337 -14.00 -11.68 1.46
C ARG A 337 -12.89 -11.65 2.51
N LEU A 338 -12.76 -10.53 3.20
CA LEU A 338 -11.84 -10.37 4.32
C LEU A 338 -12.59 -10.47 5.65
N SER A 339 -11.92 -10.92 6.70
CA SER A 339 -12.39 -10.73 8.07
C SER A 339 -11.23 -10.42 9.02
N ALA A 340 -11.50 -9.55 9.98
CA ALA A 340 -10.52 -9.13 10.97
C ALA A 340 -10.40 -10.16 12.09
N ILE A 341 -9.18 -10.67 12.30
CA ILE A 341 -8.90 -11.63 13.37
C ILE A 341 -8.85 -10.95 14.75
N ARG A 342 -9.06 -11.73 15.81
CA ARG A 342 -8.95 -11.32 17.22
C ARG A 342 -8.25 -12.43 18.01
N THR A 343 -7.26 -12.04 18.79
CA THR A 343 -6.34 -12.95 19.49
C THR A 343 -6.51 -12.95 21.02
N GLU A 344 -7.58 -12.31 21.52
CA GLU A 344 -7.90 -12.14 22.95
C GLU A 344 -6.74 -11.56 23.80
N GLY A 345 -5.87 -10.75 23.18
CA GLY A 345 -4.73 -10.09 23.84
C GLY A 345 -3.38 -10.78 23.64
N ALA A 346 -3.32 -11.91 22.94
CA ALA A 346 -2.05 -12.41 22.37
C ALA A 346 -1.62 -11.55 21.17
N PRO A 347 -0.33 -11.49 20.79
CA PRO A 347 0.12 -10.63 19.68
C PRO A 347 -0.07 -11.26 18.29
N ASP A 348 -0.53 -12.51 18.20
CA ASP A 348 -0.80 -13.25 16.96
C ASP A 348 -1.71 -14.46 17.17
N VAL A 349 -2.19 -15.02 16.04
CA VAL A 349 -2.67 -16.39 15.92
C VAL A 349 -1.80 -17.17 14.93
N GLN A 350 -1.56 -18.45 15.22
CA GLN A 350 -0.77 -19.35 14.37
C GLN A 350 -1.56 -19.80 13.14
N ILE A 351 -0.98 -19.67 11.94
CA ILE A 351 -1.51 -20.21 10.69
C ILE A 351 -1.12 -21.68 10.60
N LEU A 352 -2.11 -22.55 10.50
CA LEU A 352 -1.96 -24.00 10.54
C LEU A 352 -1.88 -24.61 9.13
N ALA A 353 -1.05 -25.64 8.96
CA ALA A 353 -0.91 -26.41 7.72
C ALA A 353 -2.19 -27.18 7.30
N ARG A 354 -3.05 -27.48 8.28
CA ARG A 354 -4.23 -28.37 8.16
C ARG A 354 -5.36 -27.87 9.07
N PRO A 355 -6.64 -28.16 8.75
CA PRO A 355 -7.79 -27.81 9.59
C PRO A 355 -7.95 -28.79 10.77
N GLU A 356 -6.94 -28.87 11.64
CA GLU A 356 -6.92 -29.75 12.81
C GLU A 356 -6.18 -29.11 14.00
N THR A 357 -6.65 -29.38 15.22
CA THR A 357 -6.07 -28.82 16.45
C THR A 357 -4.69 -29.43 16.70
N GLY A 358 -3.66 -28.60 16.80
CA GLY A 358 -2.28 -29.06 16.98
C GLY A 358 -1.56 -29.41 15.67
N ALA A 359 -2.11 -29.03 14.52
CA ALA A 359 -1.37 -29.01 13.26
C ALA A 359 -0.07 -28.20 13.35
N GLU A 360 0.84 -28.47 12.42
CA GLU A 360 2.07 -27.70 12.24
C GLU A 360 1.75 -26.24 11.88
N SER A 361 2.45 -25.29 12.53
CA SER A 361 2.35 -23.87 12.23
C SER A 361 3.24 -23.52 11.02
N VAL A 362 2.62 -23.06 9.95
CA VAL A 362 3.28 -22.53 8.75
C VAL A 362 3.42 -21.01 8.77
N GLY A 363 2.98 -20.34 9.84
CA GLY A 363 3.03 -18.88 9.90
C GLY A 363 2.23 -18.28 11.04
N ILE A 364 2.05 -16.96 11.00
CA ILE A 364 1.16 -16.24 11.92
C ILE A 364 0.34 -15.18 11.18
N ALA A 365 -0.80 -14.80 11.75
CA ALA A 365 -1.49 -13.55 11.45
C ALA A 365 -1.47 -12.65 12.70
N VAL A 366 -1.08 -11.39 12.54
CA VAL A 366 -0.97 -10.40 13.63
C VAL A 366 -2.37 -9.96 14.07
N ASP A 367 -2.57 -9.70 15.37
CA ASP A 367 -3.89 -9.27 15.88
C ASP A 367 -4.50 -8.10 15.09
N ALA A 368 -5.82 -8.09 15.01
CA ALA A 368 -6.66 -7.18 14.25
C ALA A 368 -6.43 -7.14 12.72
N THR A 369 -5.47 -7.86 12.14
CA THR A 369 -5.30 -7.90 10.66
C THR A 369 -6.52 -8.49 9.97
N GLU A 370 -6.81 -7.97 8.78
CA GLU A 370 -7.81 -8.55 7.87
C GLU A 370 -7.17 -9.68 7.06
N VAL A 371 -7.73 -10.89 7.17
CA VAL A 371 -7.26 -12.10 6.47
C VAL A 371 -8.30 -12.56 5.44
N PRO A 372 -7.91 -13.19 4.31
CA PRO A 372 -8.86 -13.76 3.37
C PRO A 372 -9.69 -14.89 4.00
N VAL A 373 -10.96 -14.99 3.63
CA VAL A 373 -11.89 -16.02 4.11
C VAL A 373 -12.44 -16.78 2.90
N GLN A 374 -11.76 -17.88 2.53
CA GLN A 374 -12.12 -18.64 1.33
C GLN A 374 -13.29 -19.59 1.59
N CYS A 375 -13.21 -20.36 2.68
CA CYS A 375 -14.19 -21.38 3.04
C CYS A 375 -14.00 -21.90 4.48
N THR A 376 -14.98 -22.62 5.01
CA THR A 376 -14.96 -23.24 6.35
C THR A 376 -14.77 -24.77 6.29
N SER A 377 -13.95 -25.32 7.18
CA SER A 377 -13.72 -26.76 7.32
C SER A 377 -13.83 -27.14 8.80
N GLY A 378 -15.02 -27.56 9.23
CA GLY A 378 -15.31 -27.85 10.63
C GLY A 378 -15.11 -26.61 11.52
N ALA A 379 -14.18 -26.69 12.46
CA ALA A 379 -13.82 -25.59 13.37
C ALA A 379 -12.74 -24.64 12.82
N PHE A 380 -12.45 -24.70 11.51
CA PHE A 380 -11.37 -23.94 10.88
C PHE A 380 -11.87 -23.16 9.65
N VAL A 381 -11.15 -22.10 9.32
CA VAL A 381 -11.31 -21.27 8.12
C VAL A 381 -10.07 -21.43 7.26
N ARG A 382 -10.25 -21.69 5.96
CA ARG A 382 -9.16 -21.66 4.98
C ARG A 382 -8.91 -20.21 4.56
N ILE A 383 -7.69 -19.73 4.79
CA ILE A 383 -7.26 -18.37 4.46
C ILE A 383 -6.31 -18.32 3.24
N GLY A 384 -5.90 -19.48 2.75
CA GLY A 384 -5.00 -19.67 1.63
C GLY A 384 -4.82 -21.16 1.32
N ASP A 385 -4.04 -21.49 0.30
CA ASP A 385 -3.71 -22.90 0.07
C ASP A 385 -2.78 -23.43 1.16
N GLY A 386 -3.10 -24.61 1.70
CA GLY A 386 -2.43 -25.18 2.88
C GLY A 386 -2.46 -24.32 4.15
N GLN A 387 -3.35 -23.31 4.26
CA GLN A 387 -3.32 -22.31 5.34
C GLN A 387 -4.69 -22.15 6.00
N TYR A 388 -4.73 -22.45 7.30
CA TYR A 388 -5.96 -22.49 8.10
C TYR A 388 -5.83 -21.73 9.42
N LEU A 389 -6.93 -21.13 9.87
CA LEU A 389 -7.08 -20.53 11.21
C LEU A 389 -8.30 -21.15 11.93
N PRO A 390 -8.31 -21.26 13.27
CA PRO A 390 -9.52 -21.68 13.98
C PRO A 390 -10.62 -20.61 13.86
N THR A 391 -11.89 -21.02 13.77
CA THR A 391 -13.03 -20.08 13.64
C THR A 391 -13.15 -19.14 14.84
N THR A 392 -12.64 -19.53 16.01
CA THR A 392 -12.59 -18.70 17.22
C THR A 392 -11.62 -17.52 17.14
N ALA A 393 -10.73 -17.48 16.16
CA ALA A 393 -9.78 -16.37 15.98
C ALA A 393 -10.36 -15.19 15.17
N PHE A 394 -11.65 -15.18 14.85
CA PHE A 394 -12.29 -14.14 14.03
C PHE A 394 -13.28 -13.32 14.87
N ALA A 395 -13.32 -12.00 14.67
CA ALA A 395 -14.35 -11.15 15.29
C ALA A 395 -15.78 -11.52 14.85
N GLY A 396 -15.89 -12.08 13.65
CA GLY A 396 -17.10 -12.60 13.02
C GLY A 396 -16.78 -13.01 11.59
N LEU A 397 -17.45 -14.01 11.04
CA LEU A 397 -17.30 -14.39 9.63
C LEU A 397 -18.40 -13.74 8.79
N PRO A 398 -18.14 -13.45 7.48
CA PRO A 398 -19.19 -13.10 6.54
C PRO A 398 -20.31 -14.16 6.52
N GLY A 399 -21.56 -13.72 6.28
CA GLY A 399 -22.74 -14.59 6.39
C GLY A 399 -22.87 -15.64 5.28
N ASP A 400 -21.99 -15.58 4.27
CA ASP A 400 -22.06 -16.27 2.98
C ASP A 400 -20.81 -17.14 2.70
N VAL A 401 -19.95 -17.36 3.71
CA VAL A 401 -18.74 -18.18 3.58
C VAL A 401 -19.11 -19.64 3.30
N PRO A 402 -18.67 -20.23 2.17
CA PRO A 402 -19.00 -21.61 1.83
C PRO A 402 -18.29 -22.61 2.75
N ALA A 403 -18.81 -23.84 2.80
CA ALA A 403 -18.00 -24.96 3.26
C ALA A 403 -16.87 -25.22 2.25
N CYS A 404 -15.70 -25.62 2.71
CA CYS A 404 -14.62 -26.04 1.82
C CYS A 404 -15.04 -27.34 1.13
N ASP A 405 -15.00 -27.36 -0.20
CA ASP A 405 -15.14 -28.59 -0.97
C ASP A 405 -14.14 -29.62 -0.42
N ALA A 406 -14.64 -30.81 -0.08
CA ALA A 406 -13.76 -31.90 0.30
C ALA A 406 -12.82 -32.18 -0.89
N PRO A 407 -11.49 -32.26 -0.69
CA PRO A 407 -10.57 -32.56 -1.77
C PRO A 407 -11.01 -33.86 -2.41
N ALA A 408 -11.34 -33.80 -3.72
CA ALA A 408 -12.09 -34.84 -4.39
C ALA A 408 -11.43 -36.21 -4.15
N ALA A 409 -12.13 -37.08 -3.42
CA ALA A 409 -11.59 -38.38 -3.04
C ALA A 409 -11.17 -39.11 -4.32
N PRO A 410 -9.93 -39.63 -4.40
CA PRO A 410 -9.42 -40.23 -5.63
C PRO A 410 -10.36 -41.37 -6.03
N THR A 411 -11.05 -41.19 -7.15
CA THR A 411 -12.13 -42.09 -7.58
C THR A 411 -11.57 -43.51 -7.71
N PRO A 412 -12.10 -44.50 -6.98
CA PRO A 412 -11.59 -45.87 -7.01
C PRO A 412 -11.99 -46.55 -8.33
N SER A 413 -11.21 -46.28 -9.38
CA SER A 413 -11.33 -46.85 -10.73
C SER A 413 -9.94 -46.77 -11.39
N ASP A 414 -9.32 -47.86 -11.86
CA ASP A 414 -9.77 -49.25 -11.94
C ASP A 414 -9.06 -50.18 -10.96
N ALA A 415 -9.84 -50.95 -10.18
CA ALA A 415 -9.34 -52.04 -9.34
C ALA A 415 -10.33 -53.22 -9.21
N SER A 416 -11.28 -53.40 -10.14
CA SER A 416 -12.13 -54.60 -10.17
C SER A 416 -12.65 -54.94 -11.57
N ALA A 417 -11.80 -55.61 -12.36
CA ALA A 417 -12.17 -56.32 -13.58
C ALA A 417 -11.83 -57.82 -13.46
N ALA A 418 -12.02 -58.40 -12.27
CA ALA A 418 -11.78 -59.81 -12.00
C ALA A 418 -12.91 -60.69 -12.59
N GLY A 419 -12.75 -61.07 -13.86
CA GLY A 419 -13.64 -62.04 -14.51
C GLY A 419 -13.62 -63.42 -13.84
N PRO A 420 -14.71 -64.21 -13.95
CA PRO A 420 -14.85 -65.48 -13.24
C PRO A 420 -13.84 -66.54 -13.72
N THR A 421 -13.21 -67.22 -12.78
CA THR A 421 -12.14 -68.22 -13.01
C THR A 421 -12.65 -69.50 -13.69
N PRO A 422 -12.12 -69.88 -14.87
CA PRO A 422 -12.26 -71.24 -15.40
C PRO A 422 -11.30 -72.20 -14.68
N ALA A 423 -11.77 -73.41 -14.35
CA ALA A 423 -10.95 -74.42 -13.67
C ALA A 423 -9.89 -75.04 -14.60
N ALA A 424 -8.69 -75.29 -14.07
CA ALA A 424 -7.60 -75.93 -14.79
C ALA A 424 -7.62 -77.46 -14.61
N PRO A 425 -7.62 -78.27 -15.70
CA PRO A 425 -7.42 -79.72 -15.64
C PRO A 425 -5.92 -80.09 -15.61
N SER A 426 -5.60 -81.23 -15.00
CA SER A 426 -4.23 -81.70 -14.77
C SER A 426 -3.49 -82.16 -16.04
N ALA A 427 -2.16 -81.96 -16.05
CA ALA A 427 -1.26 -82.50 -17.08
C ALA A 427 -1.04 -84.03 -16.96
N PRO A 428 -0.72 -84.71 -18.07
CA PRO A 428 0.55 -85.47 -18.11
C PRO A 428 1.23 -85.49 -19.49
N GLY A 429 2.51 -85.91 -19.54
CA GLY A 429 3.04 -86.68 -20.68
C GLY A 429 4.08 -86.05 -21.64
N ALA A 430 5.36 -86.08 -21.23
CA ALA A 430 6.57 -86.41 -22.03
C ALA A 430 6.77 -85.97 -23.51
N SER A 431 7.90 -85.26 -23.71
CA SER A 431 8.95 -85.50 -24.73
C SER A 431 8.66 -85.48 -26.25
N ALA A 432 9.14 -84.42 -26.92
CA ALA A 432 9.96 -84.51 -28.15
C ALA A 432 10.78 -83.22 -28.39
N ALA A 433 11.86 -83.32 -29.18
CA ALA A 433 12.73 -82.23 -29.67
C ALA A 433 13.27 -82.66 -31.07
N PRO A 434 14.20 -81.96 -31.77
CA PRO A 434 14.84 -80.65 -31.52
C PRO A 434 14.93 -79.70 -32.75
N GLY A 435 15.55 -78.52 -32.58
CA GLY A 435 16.13 -77.69 -33.65
C GLY A 435 15.26 -76.53 -34.19
N GLY A 436 15.82 -75.42 -34.68
CA GLY A 436 17.23 -75.01 -34.65
C GLY A 436 17.52 -73.66 -35.33
N SER A 437 18.64 -73.04 -34.95
CA SER A 437 19.46 -72.02 -35.65
C SER A 437 18.85 -70.78 -36.35
N ALA A 438 19.38 -69.62 -35.93
CA ALA A 438 19.78 -68.45 -36.73
C ALA A 438 18.74 -67.41 -37.24
N ALA A 439 19.22 -66.17 -37.28
CA ALA A 439 18.67 -64.97 -37.95
C ALA A 439 19.50 -64.71 -39.25
N PRO A 440 19.42 -63.57 -40.00
CA PRO A 440 18.65 -62.33 -39.80
C PRO A 440 18.01 -61.75 -41.10
N ALA A 441 17.62 -60.45 -41.06
CA ALA A 441 17.35 -59.54 -42.21
C ALA A 441 16.07 -59.78 -43.05
N ALA A 442 15.53 -58.81 -43.82
CA ALA A 442 15.50 -57.34 -43.70
C ALA A 442 14.49 -56.70 -44.71
N SER A 443 14.07 -55.45 -44.43
CA SER A 443 13.65 -54.38 -45.38
C SER A 443 12.34 -54.47 -46.21
N GLY A 444 11.67 -53.31 -46.36
CA GLY A 444 10.67 -52.99 -47.40
C GLY A 444 9.22 -52.78 -46.91
N GLY A 445 8.56 -51.63 -47.07
CA GLY A 445 9.04 -50.30 -47.50
C GLY A 445 7.91 -49.30 -47.83
N SER A 446 8.22 -47.99 -47.79
CA SER A 446 7.39 -46.83 -48.25
C SER A 446 6.11 -46.50 -47.44
N THR A 447 5.62 -45.25 -47.34
CA THR A 447 5.97 -43.96 -47.98
C THR A 447 6.22 -42.79 -46.99
N SER A 448 6.90 -41.74 -47.46
CA SER A 448 7.04 -40.40 -46.82
C SER A 448 5.99 -39.40 -47.42
N PRO A 449 5.91 -38.08 -47.09
CA PRO A 449 6.88 -37.14 -46.46
C PRO A 449 6.37 -36.41 -45.17
N ALA A 450 7.23 -36.08 -44.19
CA ALA A 450 7.99 -34.83 -43.97
C ALA A 450 7.17 -33.60 -43.46
N ALA A 451 7.71 -32.63 -42.69
CA ALA A 451 9.12 -32.33 -42.40
C ALA A 451 9.38 -31.69 -40.99
N SER A 452 10.64 -31.74 -40.55
CA SER A 452 11.41 -30.79 -39.68
C SER A 452 10.70 -30.03 -38.53
N GLY A 453 11.17 -30.02 -37.27
CA GLY A 453 12.47 -30.44 -36.70
C GLY A 453 13.56 -29.34 -36.78
N GLY A 454 14.39 -29.10 -35.76
CA GLY A 454 14.50 -29.78 -34.45
C GLY A 454 15.57 -29.18 -33.51
N THR A 455 15.87 -29.92 -32.44
CA THR A 455 16.88 -29.65 -31.37
C THR A 455 18.32 -30.06 -31.83
N ALA A 456 19.42 -30.06 -31.07
CA ALA A 456 19.67 -30.12 -29.62
C ALA A 456 21.09 -29.65 -29.18
N ALA A 457 21.44 -29.86 -27.91
CA ALA A 457 22.77 -29.71 -27.27
C ALA A 457 23.64 -31.01 -27.47
N PRO A 458 24.71 -31.40 -26.70
CA PRO A 458 25.31 -30.84 -25.46
C PRO A 458 26.87 -30.97 -25.25
N ALA A 459 27.32 -30.60 -24.03
CA ALA A 459 28.30 -31.33 -23.16
C ALA A 459 29.81 -30.94 -23.01
N ALA A 460 30.17 -30.74 -21.72
CA ALA A 460 31.33 -31.30 -20.97
C ALA A 460 32.72 -30.62 -20.89
N SER A 461 33.23 -30.55 -19.64
CA SER A 461 34.63 -30.31 -19.17
C SER A 461 35.28 -28.93 -19.46
N GLY A 462 36.25 -28.42 -18.69
CA GLY A 462 36.77 -28.83 -17.36
C GLY A 462 38.27 -28.51 -17.17
N GLY A 463 38.67 -27.95 -16.00
CA GLY A 463 40.08 -27.92 -15.56
C GLY A 463 40.78 -26.55 -15.37
N THR A 464 40.93 -26.14 -14.11
CA THR A 464 42.12 -25.54 -13.44
C THR A 464 43.19 -24.71 -14.19
N ALA A 465 43.59 -23.61 -13.53
CA ALA A 465 44.98 -23.14 -13.25
C ALA A 465 45.21 -21.63 -13.55
N ALA A 466 46.25 -21.03 -12.94
CA ALA A 466 46.44 -19.58 -12.85
C ALA A 466 47.88 -19.12 -13.18
N GLN A 467 47.99 -17.87 -13.67
CA GLN A 467 49.17 -16.99 -13.76
C GLN A 467 48.72 -15.65 -14.41
N ALA A 468 49.46 -14.53 -14.38
CA ALA A 468 50.29 -13.89 -13.34
C ALA A 468 50.68 -12.48 -13.86
N ALA A 469 50.94 -11.54 -12.94
CA ALA A 469 51.08 -10.09 -13.15
C ALA A 469 52.03 -9.55 -14.25
N ALA A 470 51.56 -8.52 -14.98
CA ALA A 470 52.29 -7.33 -15.47
C ALA A 470 51.25 -6.31 -16.02
N GLY A 471 51.44 -4.98 -16.07
CA GLY A 471 52.54 -4.11 -15.63
C GLY A 471 52.67 -2.86 -16.53
N SER A 472 53.02 -1.69 -15.98
CA SER A 472 53.14 -0.36 -16.67
C SER A 472 51.81 0.38 -16.97
N ALA A 473 51.75 1.71 -17.13
CA ALA A 473 52.55 2.84 -16.61
C ALA A 473 51.79 4.16 -16.88
N ALA A 474 52.12 5.24 -16.15
CA ALA A 474 51.58 6.58 -16.39
C ALA A 474 52.57 7.48 -17.16
N PRO A 475 52.10 8.56 -17.82
CA PRO A 475 52.87 9.78 -18.02
C PRO A 475 52.30 10.97 -17.22
N ALA A 476 53.10 12.04 -17.09
CA ALA A 476 52.87 13.14 -16.15
C ALA A 476 52.44 14.47 -16.81
N ALA A 477 52.08 15.45 -15.98
CA ALA A 477 51.76 16.82 -16.37
C ALA A 477 53.00 17.75 -16.43
N PRO A 478 52.91 18.91 -17.12
CA PRO A 478 53.74 20.09 -16.88
C PRO A 478 52.99 21.21 -16.12
N ALA A 479 53.71 22.25 -15.70
CA ALA A 479 53.21 23.33 -14.82
C ALA A 479 52.80 24.63 -15.54
N GLY A 480 52.11 25.54 -14.82
CA GLY A 480 51.89 26.95 -15.20
C GLY A 480 53.05 27.87 -14.75
N PRO A 481 52.82 29.14 -14.33
CA PRO A 481 51.57 29.95 -14.29
C PRO A 481 51.71 31.37 -14.90
N ALA A 482 50.62 32.15 -15.01
CA ALA A 482 50.69 33.60 -15.29
C ALA A 482 49.47 34.43 -14.84
N ALA A 483 49.77 35.56 -14.17
CA ALA A 483 49.07 36.86 -14.10
C ALA A 483 47.53 37.00 -13.95
N SER A 484 47.13 37.70 -12.86
CA SER A 484 45.89 38.50 -12.80
C SER A 484 46.05 39.86 -13.50
N PRO A 485 44.94 40.54 -13.82
CA PRO A 485 44.77 41.90 -13.27
C PRO A 485 43.35 42.21 -12.76
N ALA A 486 43.20 43.39 -12.14
CA ALA A 486 41.96 44.00 -11.67
C ALA A 486 42.04 45.54 -11.92
N PRO A 487 41.13 46.40 -11.41
CA PRO A 487 39.70 46.47 -11.72
C PRO A 487 39.27 47.87 -12.26
N GLY A 488 38.04 47.99 -12.74
CA GLY A 488 37.38 49.26 -13.15
C GLY A 488 36.35 49.04 -14.27
N GLY A 489 35.34 49.88 -14.51
CA GLY A 489 34.91 51.10 -13.80
C GLY A 489 33.54 51.57 -14.33
N SER A 490 32.88 52.51 -13.65
CA SER A 490 31.50 52.95 -13.93
C SER A 490 31.30 53.69 -15.27
N ALA A 491 30.11 53.61 -15.90
CA ALA A 491 29.19 54.75 -16.04
C ALA A 491 28.00 54.56 -17.03
N THR A 492 26.86 55.20 -16.70
CA THR A 492 25.83 55.85 -17.57
C THR A 492 25.09 55.10 -18.69
N SER A 493 23.76 55.16 -18.60
CA SER A 493 22.78 55.06 -19.72
C SER A 493 22.89 56.24 -20.71
N PRO A 494 22.25 56.17 -21.89
CA PRO A 494 20.91 56.79 -22.00
C PRO A 494 19.89 56.03 -22.89
N ALA A 495 18.60 56.36 -22.72
CA ALA A 495 17.53 56.13 -23.69
C ALA A 495 17.18 57.45 -24.42
N PRO A 496 16.37 57.44 -25.51
CA PRO A 496 14.93 57.75 -25.31
C PRO A 496 13.93 57.19 -26.37
N GLY A 497 12.61 57.26 -26.03
CA GLY A 497 11.45 57.05 -26.92
C GLY A 497 10.91 55.61 -26.93
N GLY A 498 9.61 55.29 -26.78
CA GLY A 498 8.36 56.07 -26.70
C GLY A 498 7.41 55.73 -27.88
N SER A 499 6.08 55.62 -27.79
CA SER A 499 5.03 55.59 -26.70
C SER A 499 3.72 55.03 -27.35
N ALA A 500 2.55 54.74 -26.74
CA ALA A 500 1.89 54.88 -25.42
C ALA A 500 0.86 53.70 -25.29
N GLY A 501 -0.14 53.56 -24.38
CA GLY A 501 -0.70 54.34 -23.26
C GLY A 501 -0.76 53.50 -21.95
N ALA A 502 -1.65 53.67 -20.95
CA ALA A 502 -2.95 54.36 -20.75
C ALA A 502 -4.21 53.57 -21.20
N ALA A 503 -5.25 53.33 -20.36
CA ALA A 503 -5.46 53.50 -18.90
C ALA A 503 -6.70 52.63 -18.48
N GLY A 504 -7.05 52.37 -17.21
CA GLY A 504 -6.48 52.70 -15.90
C GLY A 504 -7.50 52.41 -14.76
N SER A 505 -7.06 52.28 -13.50
CA SER A 505 -7.93 51.98 -12.35
C SER A 505 -7.66 52.93 -11.16
N PRO A 506 -8.69 53.49 -10.50
CA PRO A 506 -8.53 54.25 -9.26
C PRO A 506 -9.23 53.63 -8.03
N ALA A 507 -8.62 53.81 -6.86
CA ALA A 507 -9.21 53.60 -5.53
C ALA A 507 -8.43 54.46 -4.51
N PRO A 508 -8.93 54.68 -3.27
CA PRO A 508 -10.31 54.64 -2.80
C PRO A 508 -10.76 56.02 -2.25
N ALA A 509 -12.04 56.17 -1.87
CA ALA A 509 -12.50 57.32 -1.08
C ALA A 509 -13.70 56.99 -0.18
N ALA A 510 -13.69 57.56 1.03
CA ALA A 510 -14.75 57.64 2.03
C ALA A 510 -14.59 59.00 2.78
N PRO A 511 -15.50 59.46 3.66
CA PRO A 511 -16.73 58.83 4.16
C PRO A 511 -17.98 59.74 4.10
N SER A 512 -19.13 59.23 4.56
CA SER A 512 -20.19 60.03 5.22
C SER A 512 -21.17 59.11 5.98
N ALA A 513 -21.73 59.60 7.09
CA ALA A 513 -22.75 58.92 7.90
C ALA A 513 -24.16 59.50 7.64
N PRO A 514 -25.20 58.93 8.27
CA PRO A 514 -25.85 59.72 9.33
C PRO A 514 -26.15 58.94 10.62
N ALA A 515 -26.67 59.66 11.62
CA ALA A 515 -27.09 59.17 12.94
C ALA A 515 -28.34 58.26 12.89
N GLY A 516 -28.68 57.49 13.92
CA GLY A 516 -27.96 57.23 15.18
C GLY A 516 -28.90 57.07 16.39
N ALA A 517 -28.52 56.23 17.36
CA ALA A 517 -29.18 56.05 18.65
C ALA A 517 -28.14 55.64 19.70
N ALA A 518 -28.35 56.04 20.97
CA ALA A 518 -27.39 55.88 22.08
C ALA A 518 -28.12 55.31 23.33
N PRO A 519 -27.46 54.99 24.45
CA PRO A 519 -27.51 53.62 24.96
C PRO A 519 -28.19 53.45 26.33
N ALA A 520 -28.36 52.19 26.75
CA ALA A 520 -28.71 51.80 28.11
C ALA A 520 -27.60 50.92 28.72
N SER A 521 -27.28 51.15 30.00
CA SER A 521 -26.17 50.50 30.73
C SER A 521 -26.61 49.24 31.51
N PRO A 522 -25.68 48.36 31.94
CA PRO A 522 -26.00 47.00 32.39
C PRO A 522 -26.07 46.81 33.92
N ALA A 523 -26.83 45.82 34.38
CA ALA A 523 -26.79 45.18 35.71
C ALA A 523 -27.82 44.02 35.77
N PRO A 524 -27.75 43.07 36.75
CA PRO A 524 -26.59 42.59 37.52
C PRO A 524 -26.49 41.04 37.56
N SER A 525 -25.42 40.52 38.17
CA SER A 525 -25.35 39.12 38.63
C SER A 525 -26.20 38.90 39.90
N PRO A 526 -26.65 37.66 40.18
CA PRO A 526 -26.99 37.22 41.53
C PRO A 526 -25.88 36.33 42.11
N SER A 527 -25.44 36.65 43.33
CA SER A 527 -24.75 35.70 44.22
C SER A 527 -25.73 35.26 45.31
N GLY A 528 -25.75 33.98 45.64
CA GLY A 528 -26.57 33.43 46.71
C GLY A 528 -26.19 31.98 46.99
N ALA A 529 -25.85 31.67 48.24
CA ALA A 529 -25.47 30.34 48.67
C ALA A 529 -26.36 29.92 49.85
N ASP A 530 -26.66 28.63 49.95
CA ASP A 530 -26.74 27.99 51.27
C ASP A 530 -26.49 26.47 51.22
N ARG A 531 -26.44 25.85 52.40
CA ARG A 531 -25.98 24.48 52.72
C ARG A 531 -27.10 23.70 53.48
N PRO A 532 -26.91 22.52 54.10
CA PRO A 532 -25.90 21.44 53.96
C PRO A 532 -26.49 19.99 53.95
N GLY A 533 -25.61 18.97 53.80
CA GLY A 533 -25.83 17.60 54.30
C GLY A 533 -26.52 16.60 53.35
N THR A 534 -26.49 15.28 53.56
CA THR A 534 -25.79 14.42 54.54
C THR A 534 -25.58 13.01 53.94
N GLY A 535 -24.69 12.19 54.51
CA GLY A 535 -24.83 10.72 54.45
C GLY A 535 -23.64 9.92 53.87
N ALA A 536 -22.71 9.53 54.74
CA ALA A 536 -21.84 8.38 54.54
C ALA A 536 -21.76 7.57 55.86
N PRO A 537 -21.86 6.24 55.84
CA PRO A 537 -21.44 5.37 56.94
C PRO A 537 -20.09 4.68 56.63
N ALA A 538 -19.43 4.12 57.64
CA ALA A 538 -18.09 3.54 57.53
C ALA A 538 -17.86 2.38 58.51
N ALA A 539 -16.63 1.81 58.44
CA ALA A 539 -15.89 1.09 59.47
C ALA A 539 -15.88 -0.47 59.47
N GLY A 540 -14.71 -1.00 59.83
CA GLY A 540 -14.39 -2.43 60.01
C GLY A 540 -13.14 -2.87 59.23
N GLY A 541 -12.01 -3.31 59.82
CA GLY A 541 -11.57 -3.19 61.23
C GLY A 541 -10.65 -4.34 61.70
N SER A 542 -9.38 -4.03 62.02
CA SER A 542 -8.34 -4.95 62.58
C SER A 542 -7.87 -6.10 61.64
N THR A 543 -6.74 -6.79 61.85
CA THR A 543 -5.73 -6.83 62.95
C THR A 543 -4.29 -6.56 62.46
N ALA A 544 -3.30 -6.53 63.38
CA ALA A 544 -1.89 -6.22 63.10
C ALA A 544 -0.95 -7.44 63.19
N GLY A 545 0.28 -7.30 62.67
CA GLY A 545 1.39 -8.25 62.87
C GLY A 545 2.75 -7.70 62.41
N THR A 546 3.77 -7.80 63.27
CA THR A 546 5.16 -7.32 63.02
C THR A 546 6.14 -8.47 63.24
N PRO A 547 7.27 -8.51 62.49
CA PRO A 547 8.55 -8.73 63.18
C PRO A 547 9.73 -7.89 62.62
N SER A 548 10.88 -8.02 63.28
CA SER A 548 12.09 -7.16 63.18
C SER A 548 13.01 -7.39 61.95
N PRO A 549 13.98 -6.48 61.67
CA PRO A 549 14.83 -6.52 60.47
C PRO A 549 16.26 -7.09 60.69
N GLY A 550 16.93 -7.41 59.57
CA GLY A 550 18.39 -7.65 59.44
C GLY A 550 18.78 -9.06 58.98
N PRO A 551 20.01 -9.30 58.45
CA PRO A 551 21.13 -8.37 58.27
C PRO A 551 21.57 -8.16 56.79
N THR A 552 22.57 -7.29 56.57
CA THR A 552 23.27 -7.03 55.29
C THR A 552 24.38 -8.06 54.98
N PRO A 553 24.81 -8.16 53.71
CA PRO A 553 26.22 -8.41 53.38
C PRO A 553 26.87 -7.35 52.44
N THR A 554 28.20 -7.38 52.43
CA THR A 554 29.19 -6.42 51.89
C THR A 554 29.28 -6.31 50.35
N PRO A 555 29.69 -5.15 49.77
CA PRO A 555 29.94 -4.99 48.33
C PRO A 555 31.43 -5.10 47.92
N ALA A 556 31.69 -5.51 46.67
CA ALA A 556 32.89 -5.26 45.83
C ALA A 556 32.81 -6.07 44.50
N PRO A 557 33.60 -5.78 43.43
CA PRO A 557 34.50 -4.63 43.22
C PRO A 557 34.12 -3.75 42.01
N THR A 558 34.83 -2.63 41.85
CA THR A 558 34.84 -1.76 40.66
C THR A 558 35.81 -2.26 39.58
N SER A 559 35.55 -1.90 38.32
CA SER A 559 36.50 -2.02 37.21
C SER A 559 36.35 -0.82 36.26
N ASP A 560 37.39 0.01 36.16
CA ASP A 560 37.38 1.22 35.32
C ASP A 560 37.58 0.93 33.82
N VAL A 561 36.79 1.59 32.97
CA VAL A 561 37.05 1.81 31.53
C VAL A 561 36.62 3.26 31.23
N PRO A 562 37.44 4.09 30.55
CA PRO A 562 37.40 5.54 30.74
C PRO A 562 36.37 6.30 29.86
N ASP A 563 36.08 7.52 30.29
CA ASP A 563 35.25 8.50 29.56
C ASP A 563 35.78 8.78 28.14
N GLY A 564 34.98 8.44 27.14
CA GLY A 564 35.08 8.94 25.77
C GLY A 564 33.93 9.91 25.48
N ALA A 565 34.24 11.17 25.16
CA ALA A 565 33.25 12.26 25.14
C ALA A 565 32.10 12.02 24.14
N SER A 566 30.85 12.07 24.64
CA SER A 566 29.64 11.99 23.84
C SER A 566 29.50 13.15 22.85
N GLN A 567 29.78 12.91 21.57
CA GLN A 567 29.20 13.72 20.50
C GLN A 567 27.82 13.15 20.15
N ALA A 568 26.76 13.88 20.50
CA ALA A 568 25.38 13.51 20.20
C ALA A 568 25.07 13.73 18.71
N ALA A 569 25.44 12.78 17.86
CA ALA A 569 25.02 12.75 16.47
C ALA A 569 23.50 12.49 16.39
N ARG A 570 22.78 13.31 15.61
CA ARG A 570 21.34 13.14 15.39
C ARG A 570 21.08 11.88 14.56
N VAL A 571 20.33 10.93 15.13
CA VAL A 571 19.79 9.79 14.38
C VAL A 571 18.56 10.26 13.60
N MET A 572 18.55 10.06 12.28
CA MET A 572 17.42 10.41 11.42
C MET A 572 16.35 9.30 11.49
N PRO A 573 15.08 9.60 11.86
CA PRO A 573 13.95 8.72 11.60
C PRO A 573 13.45 8.88 10.15
N GLY A 574 13.06 7.78 9.53
CA GLY A 574 12.64 7.72 8.12
C GLY A 574 13.81 7.46 7.17
N SER A 575 13.63 6.47 6.29
CA SER A 575 14.63 5.91 5.35
C SER A 575 15.75 5.05 5.98
N ALA A 576 15.90 3.84 5.45
CA ALA A 576 16.80 2.79 5.92
C ALA A 576 18.24 3.26 6.20
N GLN A 577 18.71 3.06 7.44
CA GLN A 577 20.12 3.20 7.80
C GLN A 577 20.88 1.88 7.55
N ARG A 578 22.17 1.99 7.25
CA ARG A 578 23.06 0.90 6.79
C ARG A 578 22.88 -0.45 7.50
N ALA A 579 22.56 -1.49 6.73
CA ALA A 579 23.09 -2.82 7.02
C ALA A 579 24.60 -2.85 6.70
N PRO A 580 25.45 -3.51 7.51
CA PRO A 580 26.88 -3.63 7.23
C PRO A 580 27.14 -4.59 6.06
N SER A 581 28.10 -4.24 5.20
CA SER A 581 28.50 -5.06 4.06
C SER A 581 29.33 -6.28 4.50
N GLY A 582 28.68 -7.44 4.64
CA GLY A 582 29.36 -8.74 4.66
C GLY A 582 29.69 -9.20 3.24
N THR A 583 30.93 -9.65 2.99
CA THR A 583 31.33 -10.23 1.70
C THR A 583 32.63 -11.04 1.83
N PRO A 584 32.69 -12.27 1.30
CA PRO A 584 31.67 -13.32 1.31
C PRO A 584 31.72 -14.18 2.59
#